data_AF-A0A0U1DQ79-F1
#
_entry.id   AF-A0A0U1DQ79-F1
#
_cell.length_a   1.000
_cell.length_b   1.000
_cell.length_c   1.000
_cell.angle_alpha   90.00
_cell.angle_beta   90.00
_cell.angle_gamma   90.00
#
_symmetry.space_group_name_H-M   'P 1'
#
loop_
_entity.id
_entity.type
_entity.pdbx_description
1 polymer ?
#
loop_
_entity_poly.entity_id
_entity_poly.type
_entity_poly.pdbx_seq_one_letter_code
_entity_poly.pdbx_strand_id
1 'polypeptide(L)'
;MSLGFAPQWVPGYLARADMMFALSVPLPGHHIINASTTTEFERRPRVGDHVSIVEEIASISEPKTTRVGTGVFITTVSTFSDQHGEVIGRNTNVLFRYDTADSDGAS
;
A
#
# COMPACT_ATOMS: atom_id res chain seq x y z
N MET A 1 -10.38 12.11 -10.96
CA MET A 1 -10.86 11.35 -9.79
C MET A 1 -10.22 9.97 -9.86
N SER A 2 -9.27 9.66 -8.98
CA SER A 2 -8.65 8.32 -8.89
C SER A 2 -9.22 7.63 -7.67
N LEU A 3 -9.94 6.51 -7.86
CA LEU A 3 -10.25 5.60 -6.76
C LEU A 3 -8.95 4.94 -6.28
N GLY A 4 -8.89 4.60 -4.98
CA GLY A 4 -7.73 4.03 -4.29
C GLY A 4 -7.32 2.61 -4.72
N PHE A 5 -7.92 2.07 -5.78
CA PHE A 5 -7.46 0.89 -6.50
C PHE A 5 -7.69 1.16 -7.98
N ALA A 6 -6.69 0.89 -8.82
CA ALA A 6 -6.90 0.95 -10.26
C ALA A 6 -8.05 -0.02 -10.61
N PRO A 7 -9.10 0.43 -11.30
CA PRO A 7 -10.14 -0.48 -11.77
C PRO A 7 -9.51 -1.59 -12.61
N GLN A 8 -10.11 -2.79 -12.59
CA GLN A 8 -9.64 -3.95 -13.38
C GLN A 8 -9.43 -3.60 -14.86
N TRP A 9 -10.11 -2.57 -15.33
CA TRP A 9 -9.83 -1.92 -16.60
C TRP A 9 -9.59 -0.43 -16.39
N VAL A 10 -8.46 0.06 -16.91
CA VAL A 10 -8.11 1.48 -16.99
C VAL A 10 -7.46 1.74 -18.35
N PRO A 11 -7.74 2.87 -19.04
CA PRO A 11 -7.02 3.23 -20.25
C PRO A 11 -5.51 3.26 -20.00
N GLY A 12 -4.70 2.76 -20.93
CA GLY A 12 -3.26 2.57 -20.72
C GLY A 12 -2.49 3.83 -20.28
N TYR A 13 -2.95 5.02 -20.66
CA TYR A 13 -2.37 6.30 -20.23
C TYR A 13 -2.73 6.71 -18.79
N LEU A 14 -3.69 6.02 -18.16
CA LEU A 14 -4.07 6.16 -16.75
C LEU A 14 -3.63 4.96 -15.92
N ALA A 15 -3.06 3.91 -16.54
CA ALA A 15 -2.53 2.76 -15.83
C ALA A 15 -1.35 3.18 -14.97
N ARG A 16 -1.52 3.08 -13.64
CA ARG A 16 -0.45 3.30 -12.67
C ARG A 16 0.03 1.96 -12.15
N ALA A 17 1.25 1.58 -12.53
CA ALA A 17 1.91 0.37 -12.04
C ALA A 17 2.41 0.54 -10.58
N ASP A 18 2.41 1.76 -10.07
CA ASP A 18 3.02 2.22 -8.83
C ASP A 18 1.99 2.51 -7.72
N MET A 19 0.73 2.09 -7.86
CA MET A 19 -0.34 2.45 -6.90
C MET A 19 -0.11 1.93 -5.47
N MET A 20 0.76 0.93 -5.27
CA MET A 20 1.10 0.41 -3.95
C MET A 20 2.59 0.08 -3.93
N PHE A 21 3.42 1.00 -3.42
CA PHE A 21 4.87 0.86 -3.45
C PHE A 21 5.36 -0.43 -2.77
N ALA A 22 4.67 -0.87 -1.72
CA ALA A 22 4.95 -2.13 -1.02
C ALA A 22 4.94 -3.38 -1.92
N LEU A 23 4.16 -3.39 -3.01
CA LEU A 23 4.09 -4.53 -3.93
C LEU A 23 5.35 -4.67 -4.80
N SER A 24 6.03 -3.55 -5.05
CA SER A 24 7.23 -3.47 -5.87
C SER A 24 8.50 -3.80 -5.11
N VAL A 25 8.44 -3.92 -3.78
CA VAL A 25 9.59 -4.29 -2.95
C VAL A 25 9.88 -5.79 -3.12
N PRO A 26 11.11 -6.20 -3.52
CA PRO A 26 11.43 -7.59 -3.82
C PRO A 26 11.59 -8.40 -2.52
N LEU A 27 10.46 -8.82 -1.95
CA LEU A 27 10.38 -9.61 -0.72
C LEU A 27 9.79 -11.01 -1.01
N PRO A 28 10.15 -12.02 -0.19
CA PRO A 28 9.55 -13.35 -0.30
C PRO A 28 8.05 -13.32 0.03
N GLY A 29 7.33 -14.38 -0.35
CA GLY A 29 5.88 -14.48 -0.22
C GLY A 29 5.14 -14.25 -1.54
N HIS A 30 4.19 -15.14 -1.84
CA HIS A 30 3.34 -15.08 -3.04
C HIS A 30 1.94 -14.52 -2.74
N HIS A 31 1.58 -14.44 -1.46
CA HIS A 31 0.27 -13.97 -1.02
C HIS A 31 0.42 -12.64 -0.28
N ILE A 32 -0.59 -11.78 -0.43
CA ILE A 32 -0.65 -10.47 0.24
C ILE A 32 -2.03 -10.29 0.84
N ILE A 33 -2.07 -9.84 2.08
CA ILE A 33 -3.29 -9.39 2.75
C ILE A 33 -3.05 -8.01 3.38
N ASN A 34 -4.04 -7.13 3.27
CA ASN A 34 -4.02 -5.86 3.98
C ASN A 34 -4.42 -6.09 5.44
N ALA A 35 -3.47 -5.91 6.35
CA ALA A 35 -3.65 -6.22 7.77
C ALA A 35 -4.31 -5.05 8.51
N SER A 36 -3.93 -3.81 8.19
CA SER A 36 -4.55 -2.61 8.76
C SER A 36 -4.32 -1.38 7.91
N THR A 37 -5.23 -0.42 8.01
CA THR A 37 -5.09 0.91 7.41
C THR A 37 -5.60 1.96 8.38
N THR A 38 -4.82 3.03 8.54
CA THR A 38 -5.18 4.19 9.35
C THR A 38 -5.00 5.43 8.50
N THR A 39 -6.02 6.30 8.48
CA THR A 39 -5.97 7.57 7.74
C THR A 39 -6.20 8.72 8.71
N GLU A 40 -5.29 9.68 8.69
CA GLU A 40 -5.36 10.90 9.48
C GLU A 40 -5.51 12.10 8.54
N PHE A 41 -6.45 12.98 8.85
CA PHE A 41 -6.73 14.17 8.05
C PHE A 41 -6.31 15.42 8.82
N GLU A 42 -5.30 16.12 8.31
CA GLU A 42 -4.89 17.45 8.79
C GLU A 42 -5.93 18.50 8.38
N ARG A 43 -6.53 18.30 7.20
CA ARG A 43 -7.69 19.05 6.73
C ARG A 43 -8.59 18.19 5.84
N ARG A 44 -9.83 18.65 5.67
CA ARG A 44 -10.73 18.05 4.66
C ARG A 44 -10.23 18.40 3.25
N PRO A 45 -10.18 17.43 2.31
CA PRO A 45 -9.97 17.70 0.89
C PRO A 45 -11.09 18.58 0.33
N ARG A 46 -10.79 19.39 -0.68
CA ARG A 46 -11.76 20.27 -1.34
C ARG A 46 -11.89 19.91 -2.82
N VAL A 47 -13.06 20.18 -3.38
CA VAL A 47 -13.25 20.09 -4.83
C VAL A 47 -12.31 21.08 -5.50
N GLY A 48 -11.51 20.60 -6.45
CA GLY A 48 -10.49 21.40 -7.14
C GLY A 48 -9.06 21.22 -6.59
N ASP A 49 -8.87 20.54 -5.45
CA ASP A 49 -7.52 20.19 -4.98
C ASP A 49 -6.82 19.29 -6.01
N HIS A 50 -5.61 19.68 -6.43
CA HIS A 50 -4.75 18.79 -7.22
C HIS A 50 -3.84 18.04 -6.25
N VAL A 51 -4.19 16.79 -5.98
CA VAL A 51 -3.53 16.00 -4.94
C VAL A 51 -2.32 15.26 -5.51
N SER A 52 -1.17 15.43 -4.87
CA SER A 52 0.02 14.60 -5.04
C SER A 52 0.18 13.66 -3.86
N ILE A 53 0.87 12.54 -4.09
CA ILE A 53 1.11 11.51 -3.08
C ILE A 53 2.60 11.20 -3.10
N VAL A 54 3.21 11.18 -1.91
CA VAL A 54 4.53 10.59 -1.68
C VAL A 54 4.33 9.40 -0.76
N GLU A 55 4.69 8.21 -1.24
CA GLU A 55 4.64 6.97 -0.46
C GLU A 55 6.07 6.53 -0.10
N GLU A 56 6.25 6.09 1.15
CA GLU A 56 7.51 5.57 1.66
C GLU A 56 7.31 4.24 2.40
N ILE A 57 8.33 3.38 2.39
CA ILE A 57 8.38 2.19 3.25
C ILE A 57 8.90 2.63 4.61
N ALA A 58 7.99 2.73 5.58
CA ALA A 58 8.33 3.14 6.94
C ALA A 58 9.01 2.01 7.73
N SER A 59 8.60 0.76 7.52
CA SER A 59 9.28 -0.40 8.12
C SER A 59 8.96 -1.72 7.41
N ILE A 60 9.87 -2.69 7.58
CA ILE A 60 9.66 -4.10 7.24
C ILE A 60 9.99 -4.90 8.50
N SER A 61 9.08 -5.77 8.94
CA SER A 61 9.32 -6.62 10.10
C SER A 61 10.26 -7.78 9.80
N GLU A 62 10.85 -8.37 10.83
CA GLU A 62 11.34 -9.75 10.75
C GLU A 62 10.21 -10.72 10.35
N PRO A 63 10.54 -11.91 9.81
CA PRO A 63 9.54 -12.92 9.49
C PRO A 63 8.69 -13.31 10.71
N LYS A 64 7.38 -13.43 10.49
CA LYS A 64 6.40 -13.83 11.50
C LYS A 64 5.51 -14.93 10.95
N THR A 65 5.27 -15.93 11.77
CA THR A 65 4.25 -16.96 11.52
C THR A 65 2.92 -16.49 12.08
N THR A 66 1.91 -16.49 11.24
CA THR A 66 0.52 -16.15 11.57
C THR A 66 -0.38 -17.33 11.19
N ARG A 67 -1.70 -17.19 11.40
CA ARG A 67 -2.66 -18.23 11.02
C ARG A 67 -2.72 -18.48 9.50
N VAL A 68 -2.39 -17.48 8.68
CA VAL A 68 -2.48 -17.61 7.20
C VAL A 68 -1.17 -18.03 6.56
N GLY A 69 -0.05 -18.02 7.31
CA GLY A 69 1.26 -18.38 6.80
C GLY A 69 2.41 -17.64 7.47
N THR A 70 3.61 -17.85 6.94
CA THR A 70 4.84 -17.19 7.40
C THR A 70 5.26 -16.12 6.40
N GLY A 71 5.60 -14.93 6.89
CA GLY A 71 5.85 -13.79 6.02
C GLY A 71 6.34 -12.55 6.77
N VAL A 72 6.37 -11.41 6.09
CA VAL A 72 6.80 -10.12 6.67
C VAL A 72 5.66 -9.11 6.64
N PHE A 73 5.62 -8.25 7.64
CA PHE A 73 4.76 -7.06 7.64
C PHE A 73 5.52 -5.90 7.01
N ILE A 74 4.89 -5.22 6.06
CA ILE A 74 5.41 -4.05 5.36
C ILE A 74 4.52 -2.87 5.75
N THR A 75 5.10 -1.85 6.36
CA THR A 75 4.39 -0.62 6.70
C THR A 75 4.74 0.46 5.69
N THR A 76 3.75 0.98 4.98
CA THR A 76 3.89 2.18 4.15
C THR A 76 3.23 3.39 4.80
N VAL A 77 3.79 4.56 4.54
CA VAL A 77 3.16 5.85 4.84
C VAL A 77 3.01 6.62 3.54
N SER A 78 1.77 6.98 3.20
CA SER A 78 1.44 7.87 2.09
C SER A 78 1.09 9.25 2.62
N THR A 79 1.85 10.27 2.22
CA THR A 79 1.54 11.68 2.49
C THR A 79 0.84 12.29 1.29
N PHE A 80 -0.34 12.85 1.53
CA PHE A 80 -1.15 13.53 0.51
C PHE A 80 -1.02 15.04 0.67
N SER A 81 -0.62 15.72 -0.40
CA SER A 81 -0.47 17.19 -0.41
C SER A 81 -1.22 17.82 -1.59
N ASP A 82 -1.68 19.05 -1.43
CA ASP A 82 -2.30 19.81 -2.52
C ASP A 82 -1.27 20.49 -3.45
N GLN A 83 -1.76 21.26 -4.43
CA GLN A 83 -0.92 21.98 -5.39
C GLN A 83 0.00 23.04 -4.77
N HIS A 84 -0.24 23.44 -3.52
CA HIS A 84 0.57 24.40 -2.77
C HIS A 84 1.56 23.70 -1.83
N GLY A 85 1.54 22.37 -1.78
CA GLY A 85 2.39 21.58 -0.89
C GLY A 85 1.80 21.39 0.51
N GLU A 86 0.61 21.90 0.79
CA GLU A 86 -0.02 21.76 2.10
C GLU A 86 -0.52 20.33 2.29
N VAL A 87 -0.19 19.74 3.45
CA VAL A 87 -0.57 18.36 3.77
C VAL A 87 -2.08 18.30 4.01
N ILE A 88 -2.74 17.43 3.27
CA ILE A 88 -4.17 17.10 3.42
C ILE A 88 -4.32 16.03 4.50
N GLY A 89 -3.48 15.01 4.46
CA GLY A 89 -3.53 13.90 5.38
C GLY A 89 -2.45 12.87 5.10
N ARG A 90 -2.40 11.86 5.96
CA ARG A 90 -1.49 10.73 5.87
C ARG A 90 -2.28 9.42 5.96
N ASN A 91 -1.87 8.43 5.18
CA ASN A 91 -2.35 7.06 5.31
C ASN A 91 -1.20 6.16 5.69
N THR A 92 -1.34 5.46 6.81
CA THR A 92 -0.43 4.38 7.20
C THR A 92 -1.09 3.06 6.87
N ASN A 93 -0.44 2.25 6.02
CA ASN A 93 -0.94 0.93 5.66
C ASN A 93 0.04 -0.15 6.07
N VAL A 94 -0.48 -1.25 6.62
CA VAL A 94 0.30 -2.43 6.96
C VAL A 94 -0.17 -3.59 6.09
N LEU A 95 0.70 -4.05 5.20
CA LEU A 95 0.49 -5.26 4.41
C LEU A 95 1.23 -6.42 5.06
N PHE A 96 0.65 -7.61 4.98
CA PHE A 96 1.34 -8.86 5.29
C PHE A 96 1.57 -9.64 4.01
N ARG A 97 2.84 -9.84 3.66
CA ARG A 97 3.27 -10.63 2.50
C ARG A 97 3.81 -11.97 2.98
N TYR A 98 3.25 -13.08 2.51
CA TYR A 98 3.45 -14.39 3.12
C TYR A 98 3.35 -15.54 2.11
N ASP A 99 3.84 -16.70 2.54
CA ASP A 99 3.58 -18.01 1.94
C ASP A 99 2.76 -18.87 2.90
N THR A 100 1.88 -19.70 2.33
CA THR A 100 1.06 -20.64 3.11
C THR A 100 1.90 -21.82 3.61
N ALA A 101 1.50 -22.48 4.69
CA ALA A 101 2.22 -23.65 5.17
C ALA A 101 2.22 -24.82 4.15
N ASP A 102 1.17 -24.91 3.31
CA ASP A 102 1.04 -25.98 2.32
C ASP A 102 1.85 -25.73 1.04
N SER A 103 2.35 -24.50 0.81
CA SER A 103 3.19 -24.20 -0.36
C SER A 103 4.60 -24.78 -0.29
N ASP A 104 5.04 -25.26 0.88
CA ASP A 104 6.31 -25.99 1.05
C ASP A 104 6.23 -27.47 0.59
N GLY A 105 5.03 -27.96 0.23
CA GLY A 105 4.80 -29.37 -0.15
C GLY A 105 4.60 -29.64 -1.65
N ALA A 106 4.58 -28.61 -2.49
CA ALA A 106 4.42 -28.76 -3.94
C ALA A 106 5.75 -28.49 -4.65
N SER A 107 6.71 -29.42 -4.50
CA SER A 107 7.91 -29.54 -5.34
C SER A 107 7.83 -30.81 -6.17
#